data_AF-A0A554JR83-F1
#
_entry.id   AF-A0A554JR83-F1
#
_cell.length_a   1.000
_cell.length_b   1.000
_cell.length_c   1.000
_cell.angle_alpha   90.00
_cell.angle_beta   90.00
_cell.angle_gamma   90.00
#
_symmetry.space_group_name_H-M   'P 1'
#
loop_
_entity.id
_entity.type
_entity.pdbx_description
1 polymer ?
#
loop_
_entity_poly.entity_id
_entity_poly.type
_entity_poly.pdbx_seq_one_letter_code
_entity_poly.pdbx_strand_id
1 'polypeptide(L)'
;MVKGGLMTEVQVRAILAGLFFGIWPIVMSWTGLKGNASAAAFSGITFLIVIPLALQGTSFADLAQANWKFALLAGLTGALGVIAFNGGLAITNKYTVSTFFITMIAVQIMVPAVYKVFATRFVTPEQLIGFTLAMSATYLLNK
;
A
#
# COMPACT_ATOMS: atom_id res chain seq x y z
N MET A 1 2.20 -20.59 -24.74
CA MET A 1 0.92 -20.02 -25.22
C MET A 1 0.24 -19.34 -24.04
N VAL A 2 0.29 -18.01 -23.97
CA VAL A 2 -0.51 -17.25 -23.02
C VAL A 2 -1.94 -17.26 -23.58
N LYS A 3 -2.78 -18.18 -23.09
CA LYS A 3 -4.22 -18.05 -23.30
C LYS A 3 -4.59 -16.70 -22.69
N GLY A 4 -5.09 -15.77 -23.51
CA GLY A 4 -5.64 -14.50 -23.05
C GLY A 4 -6.77 -14.79 -22.07
N GLY A 5 -6.40 -14.90 -20.80
CA GLY A 5 -7.31 -15.14 -19.70
C GLY A 5 -7.87 -13.82 -19.27
N LEU A 6 -9.19 -13.74 -19.15
CA LEU A 6 -9.86 -12.65 -18.46
C LEU A 6 -9.15 -12.38 -17.13
N MET A 7 -8.98 -11.09 -16.80
CA MET A 7 -8.35 -10.67 -15.55
C MET A 7 -9.07 -11.32 -14.37
N THR A 8 -8.29 -11.94 -13.47
CA THR A 8 -8.87 -12.58 -12.28
C THR A 8 -9.48 -11.54 -11.35
N GLU A 9 -10.49 -11.94 -10.58
CA GLU A 9 -11.12 -11.05 -9.59
C GLU A 9 -10.10 -10.45 -8.59
N VAL A 10 -9.11 -11.24 -8.19
CA VAL A 10 -8.02 -10.80 -7.30
C VAL A 10 -7.20 -9.69 -7.92
N GLN A 11 -6.88 -9.80 -9.22
CA GLN A 11 -6.14 -8.77 -9.95
C GLN A 11 -6.95 -7.48 -10.08
N VAL A 12 -8.26 -7.57 -10.37
CA VAL A 12 -9.14 -6.39 -10.43
C VAL A 12 -9.17 -5.68 -9.07
N ARG A 13 -9.35 -6.42 -7.97
CA ARG A 13 -9.35 -5.87 -6.61
C ARG A 13 -8.00 -5.22 -6.26
N ALA A 14 -6.89 -5.83 -6.66
CA ALA A 14 -5.55 -5.25 -6.43
C ALA A 14 -5.34 -3.93 -7.19
N ILE A 15 -5.81 -3.86 -8.45
CA ILE A 15 -5.74 -2.62 -9.25
C ILE A 15 -6.57 -1.53 -8.60
N LEU A 16 -7.82 -1.84 -8.22
CA LEU A 16 -8.69 -0.88 -7.54
C LEU A 16 -8.07 -0.39 -6.23
N ALA A 17 -7.51 -1.30 -5.42
CA ALA A 17 -6.82 -0.92 -4.20
C ALA A 17 -5.66 0.05 -4.48
N GLY A 18 -4.81 -0.25 -5.47
CA GLY A 18 -3.71 0.64 -5.87
C GLY A 18 -4.19 2.01 -6.34
N LEU A 19 -5.27 2.07 -7.13
CA LEU A 19 -5.86 3.33 -7.59
C LEU A 19 -6.38 4.17 -6.42
N PHE A 20 -7.16 3.58 -5.50
CA PHE A 20 -7.69 4.31 -4.34
C PHE A 20 -6.58 4.76 -3.39
N PHE A 21 -5.56 3.93 -3.15
CA PHE A 21 -4.40 4.31 -2.34
C PHE A 21 -3.55 5.41 -2.99
N GLY A 22 -3.46 5.45 -4.32
CA GLY A 22 -2.75 6.51 -5.06
C GLY A 22 -3.52 7.84 -5.11
N ILE A 23 -4.85 7.78 -5.24
CA ILE A 23 -5.72 8.96 -5.29
C ILE A 23 -5.88 9.60 -3.89
N TRP A 24 -5.98 8.78 -2.84
CA TRP A 24 -6.26 9.28 -1.48
C TRP A 24 -5.33 10.43 -1.05
N PRO A 25 -3.99 10.32 -1.16
CA PRO A 25 -3.11 11.40 -0.74
C PRO A 25 -3.31 12.71 -1.50
N ILE A 26 -3.68 12.65 -2.78
CA ILE A 26 -3.97 13.82 -3.61
C ILE A 26 -5.20 14.53 -3.06
N VAL A 27 -6.28 13.77 -2.81
CA VAL A 27 -7.52 14.30 -2.20
C VAL A 27 -7.23 14.86 -0.81
N MET A 28 -6.40 14.15 -0.03
CA MET A 28 -6.05 14.56 1.33
C MET A 28 -5.29 15.89 1.35
N SER A 29 -4.41 16.12 0.37
CA SER A 29 -3.69 17.39 0.22
C SER A 29 -4.63 18.60 0.03
N TRP A 30 -5.83 18.38 -0.51
CA TRP A 30 -6.83 19.43 -0.70
C TRP A 30 -7.59 19.78 0.57
N THR A 31 -7.60 18.89 1.57
CA THR A 31 -8.31 19.12 2.84
C THR A 31 -7.61 20.13 3.75
N GLY A 32 -6.32 20.40 3.53
CA GLY A 32 -5.51 21.25 4.39
C GLY A 32 -5.16 20.65 5.75
N LEU A 33 -5.58 19.40 6.03
CA LEU A 33 -5.20 18.66 7.23
C LEU A 33 -3.71 18.33 7.20
N LYS A 34 -3.02 18.48 8.33
CA LYS A 34 -1.56 18.30 8.44
C LYS A 34 -1.20 17.22 9.45
N GLY A 35 -0.09 16.53 9.18
CA GLY A 35 0.58 15.60 10.09
C GLY A 35 -0.37 14.57 10.69
N ASN A 36 -0.35 14.48 12.02
CA ASN A 36 -1.10 13.46 12.77
C ASN A 36 -2.62 13.58 12.61
N ALA A 37 -3.16 14.78 12.37
CA ALA A 37 -4.59 14.96 12.15
C ALA A 37 -5.06 14.26 10.86
N SER A 38 -4.23 14.30 9.81
CA SER A 38 -4.49 13.59 8.55
C SER A 38 -4.44 12.07 8.74
N ALA A 39 -3.44 11.58 9.48
CA ALA A 39 -3.32 10.16 9.83
C ALA A 39 -4.52 9.64 10.64
N ALA A 40 -4.99 10.44 11.62
CA ALA A 40 -6.15 10.12 12.44
C ALA A 40 -7.45 10.10 11.62
N ALA A 41 -7.65 11.10 10.75
CA ALA A 41 -8.81 11.16 9.85
C ALA A 41 -8.85 9.96 8.90
N PHE A 42 -7.73 9.64 8.25
CA PHE A 42 -7.62 8.45 7.39
C PHE A 42 -7.97 7.17 8.15
N SER A 43 -7.29 6.92 9.27
CA SER A 43 -7.45 5.69 10.03
C SER A 43 -8.88 5.55 10.59
N GLY A 44 -9.47 6.64 11.06
CA GLY A 44 -10.84 6.66 11.59
C GLY A 44 -11.88 6.38 10.51
N ILE A 45 -11.79 7.04 9.35
CA ILE A 45 -12.71 6.80 8.23
C ILE A 45 -12.57 5.37 7.72
N THR A 46 -11.34 4.88 7.53
CA THR A 46 -11.08 3.49 7.11
C THR A 46 -11.68 2.50 8.11
N PHE A 47 -11.49 2.72 9.41
CA PHE A 47 -12.06 1.87 10.46
C PHE A 47 -13.59 1.81 10.39
N LEU A 48 -14.26 2.97 10.28
CA LEU A 48 -15.72 3.05 10.18
C LEU A 48 -16.28 2.35 8.94
N ILE A 49 -15.58 2.42 7.81
CA ILE A 49 -16.00 1.78 6.56
C ILE A 49 -15.73 0.27 6.58
N VAL A 50 -14.56 -0.14 7.08
CA VAL A 50 -14.11 -1.54 7.02
C VAL A 50 -14.83 -2.43 8.04
N ILE A 51 -15.13 -1.95 9.25
CA ILE A 51 -15.78 -2.77 10.29
C ILE A 51 -17.09 -3.42 9.83
N PRO A 52 -18.10 -2.69 9.32
CA PRO A 52 -19.37 -3.33 8.97
C PRO A 52 -19.18 -4.38 7.87
N LEU A 53 -18.27 -4.15 6.92
CA LEU A 53 -17.94 -5.11 5.87
C LEU A 53 -17.20 -6.34 6.43
N ALA A 54 -16.29 -6.14 7.37
CA ALA A 54 -15.56 -7.22 8.02
C ALA A 54 -16.49 -8.10 8.87
N LEU A 55 -17.47 -7.50 9.57
CA LEU A 55 -18.42 -8.23 10.42
C LEU A 55 -19.45 -9.03 9.62
N GLN A 56 -19.80 -8.62 8.39
CA GLN A 56 -20.76 -9.36 7.55
C GLN A 56 -20.26 -10.73 7.08
N GLY A 57 -18.95 -10.91 6.96
CA GLY A 57 -18.34 -12.11 6.37
C GLY A 57 -17.55 -12.98 7.35
N THR A 58 -17.48 -12.62 8.63
CA THR A 58 -16.58 -13.27 9.60
C THR A 58 -17.38 -13.98 10.68
N SER A 59 -17.10 -15.26 10.92
CA SER A 59 -17.68 -15.98 12.06
C SER A 59 -16.88 -15.73 13.34
N PHE A 60 -17.52 -15.86 14.51
CA PHE A 60 -16.81 -15.80 15.79
C PHE A 60 -15.73 -16.89 15.93
N ALA A 61 -15.89 -18.03 15.26
CA ALA A 61 -14.90 -19.10 15.24
C ALA A 61 -13.62 -18.68 14.50
N ASP A 62 -13.74 -17.94 13.39
CA ASP A 62 -12.59 -17.44 12.63
C ASP A 62 -11.76 -16.43 13.44
N LEU A 63 -12.44 -15.58 14.22
CA LEU A 63 -11.79 -14.62 15.11
C LEU A 63 -11.03 -15.30 16.25
N ALA A 64 -11.55 -16.42 16.77
CA ALA A 64 -10.89 -17.17 17.84
C ALA A 64 -9.61 -17.88 17.36
N GLN A 65 -9.55 -18.27 16.08
CA GLN A 65 -8.38 -18.93 15.49
C GLN A 65 -7.34 -17.95 14.92
N ALA A 66 -7.66 -16.67 14.84
CA ALA A 66 -6.77 -15.65 14.30
C ALA A 66 -5.50 -15.50 15.14
N ASN A 67 -4.35 -15.32 14.47
CA ASN A 67 -3.10 -15.02 15.15
C ASN A 67 -3.02 -13.52 15.50
N TRP A 68 -3.66 -13.18 16.63
CA TRP A 68 -3.75 -11.80 17.11
C TRP A 68 -2.40 -11.13 17.35
N LYS A 69 -1.35 -11.88 17.67
CA LYS A 69 0.00 -11.33 17.83
C LYS A 69 0.50 -10.70 16.53
N PHE A 70 0.39 -11.41 15.41
CA PHE A 70 0.79 -10.86 14.10
C PHE A 70 -0.17 -9.78 13.62
N ALA A 71 -1.48 -9.93 13.88
CA ALA A 71 -2.46 -8.90 13.55
C ALA A 71 -2.15 -7.57 14.25
N LEU A 72 -1.82 -7.60 15.55
CA LEU A 72 -1.43 -6.42 16.32
C LEU A 72 -0.11 -5.83 15.81
N LEU A 73 0.90 -6.66 15.53
CA LEU A 73 2.17 -6.18 14.97
C LEU A 73 1.99 -5.52 13.60
N ALA A 74 1.17 -6.12 12.72
CA ALA A 74 0.83 -5.54 11.43
C ALA A 74 0.09 -4.20 11.59
N GLY A 75 -0.87 -4.14 12.52
CA GLY A 75 -1.60 -2.91 12.86
C GLY A 75 -0.67 -1.79 13.35
N LEU A 76 0.25 -2.09 14.28
CA LEU A 76 1.23 -1.13 14.78
C LEU A 76 2.18 -0.64 13.69
N THR A 77 2.69 -1.56 12.86
CA THR A 77 3.57 -1.22 11.74
C THR A 77 2.85 -0.35 10.72
N GLY A 78 1.58 -0.68 10.41
CA GLY A 78 0.72 0.12 9.55
C GLY A 78 0.46 1.52 10.11
N ALA A 79 0.17 1.64 11.42
CA ALA A 79 -0.04 2.92 12.07
C ALA A 79 1.21 3.82 11.99
N LEU A 80 2.40 3.27 12.26
CA LEU A 80 3.67 4.00 12.12
C LEU A 80 3.90 4.44 10.67
N GLY A 81 3.61 3.56 9.71
CA GLY A 81 3.71 3.87 8.27
C GLY A 81 2.78 5.03 7.87
N VAL A 82 1.52 5.01 8.32
CA VAL A 82 0.55 6.08 8.06
C VAL A 82 0.98 7.40 8.70
N ILE A 83 1.49 7.37 9.94
CA ILE A 83 2.00 8.57 10.62
C ILE A 83 3.20 9.15 9.87
N ALA A 84 4.20 8.33 9.54
CA ALA A 84 5.39 8.76 8.81
C ALA A 84 5.03 9.33 7.43
N PHE A 85 4.12 8.65 6.72
CA PHE A 85 3.67 9.07 5.41
C PHE A 85 2.93 10.41 5.44
N ASN A 86 1.96 10.58 6.35
CA ASN A 86 1.23 11.84 6.50
C ASN A 86 2.12 12.97 7.03
N GLY A 87 3.08 12.66 7.89
CA GLY A 87 4.11 13.62 8.34
C GLY A 87 4.96 14.12 7.17
N GLY A 88 5.42 13.20 6.31
CA GLY A 88 6.14 13.54 5.07
C GLY A 88 5.31 14.39 4.12
N LEU A 89 4.06 14.01 3.84
CA LEU A 89 3.16 14.80 2.99
C LEU A 89 2.94 16.22 3.50
N ALA A 90 2.83 16.39 4.82
CA ALA A 90 2.55 17.70 5.42
C ALA A 90 3.65 18.74 5.22
N ILE A 91 4.90 18.30 5.02
CA ILE A 91 6.06 19.17 4.78
C ILE A 91 6.48 19.21 3.31
N THR A 92 5.87 18.38 2.47
CA THR A 92 6.21 18.29 1.05
C THR A 92 5.51 19.40 0.26
N ASN A 93 6.24 20.10 -0.60
CA ASN A 93 5.66 21.14 -1.46
C ASN A 93 5.04 20.52 -2.74
N LYS A 94 4.26 21.31 -3.48
CA LYS A 94 3.56 20.86 -4.70
C LYS A 94 4.48 20.30 -5.79
N TYR A 95 5.75 20.70 -5.81
CA TYR A 95 6.73 20.23 -6.80
C TYR A 95 7.38 18.91 -6.38
N THR A 96 7.57 18.70 -5.07
CA THR A 96 8.22 17.51 -4.51
C THR A 96 7.24 16.37 -4.16
N VAL A 97 5.92 16.63 -4.21
CA VAL A 97 4.90 15.65 -3.82
C VAL A 97 4.91 14.43 -4.74
N SER A 98 5.11 14.64 -6.04
CA SER A 98 5.23 13.56 -7.02
C SER A 98 6.43 12.65 -6.70
N THR A 99 7.60 13.24 -6.41
CA THR A 99 8.82 12.52 -6.01
C THR A 99 8.59 11.69 -4.75
N PHE A 100 7.88 12.24 -3.77
CA PHE A 100 7.51 11.53 -2.55
C PHE A 100 6.63 10.30 -2.84
N PHE A 101 5.60 10.44 -3.69
CA PHE A 101 4.74 9.31 -4.10
C PHE A 101 5.50 8.25 -4.89
N ILE A 102 6.30 8.64 -5.87
CA ILE A 102 7.09 7.71 -6.69
C ILE A 102 8.01 6.88 -5.79
N THR A 103 8.68 7.53 -4.83
CA THR A 103 9.56 6.86 -3.87
C THR A 103 8.79 5.89 -2.98
N MET A 104 7.62 6.30 -2.47
CA MET A 104 6.75 5.42 -1.68
C MET A 104 6.32 4.19 -2.48
N ILE A 105 5.83 4.37 -3.72
CA ILE A 105 5.38 3.27 -4.59
C ILE A 105 6.54 2.31 -4.86
N ALA A 106 7.75 2.82 -5.13
CA ALA A 106 8.93 1.99 -5.33
C ALA A 106 9.19 1.08 -4.12
N VAL A 107 9.17 1.64 -2.91
CA VAL A 107 9.36 0.86 -1.67
C VAL A 107 8.23 -0.17 -1.51
N GLN A 108 6.98 0.20 -1.77
CA GLN A 108 5.83 -0.72 -1.68
C GLN A 108 5.90 -1.88 -2.68
N ILE A 109 6.52 -1.70 -3.85
CA ILE A 109 6.76 -2.76 -4.82
C ILE A 109 7.92 -3.65 -4.36
N MET A 110 8.99 -3.07 -3.82
CA MET A 110 10.20 -3.78 -3.41
C MET A 110 9.96 -4.77 -2.26
N VAL A 111 9.14 -4.42 -1.26
CA VAL A 111 8.87 -5.29 -0.11
C VAL A 111 8.24 -6.65 -0.49
N PRO A 112 7.09 -6.72 -1.20
CA PRO A 112 6.48 -7.98 -1.62
C PRO A 112 7.34 -8.73 -2.64
N ALA A 113 8.09 -8.01 -3.46
CA ALA A 113 9.08 -8.58 -4.36
C ALA A 113 10.17 -9.36 -3.61
N VAL A 114 10.77 -8.75 -2.58
CA VAL A 114 11.75 -9.38 -1.71
C VAL A 114 11.13 -10.56 -0.97
N TYR A 115 9.90 -10.41 -0.44
CA TYR A 115 9.17 -11.50 0.17
C TYR A 115 8.98 -12.69 -0.78
N LYS A 116 8.63 -12.45 -2.04
CA LYS A 116 8.48 -13.50 -3.05
C LYS A 116 9.78 -14.26 -3.25
N VAL A 117 10.93 -13.57 -3.31
CA VAL A 117 12.25 -14.20 -3.40
C VAL A 117 12.54 -15.10 -2.19
N PHE A 118 12.23 -14.64 -0.97
CA PHE A 118 12.39 -15.46 0.24
C PHE A 118 11.46 -16.67 0.25
N ALA A 119 10.21 -16.51 -0.21
CA ALA A 119 9.22 -17.57 -0.25
C ALA A 119 9.55 -18.66 -1.28
N THR A 120 10.02 -18.27 -2.47
CA THR A 120 10.36 -19.23 -3.54
C THR A 120 11.79 -19.75 -3.46
N ARG A 121 12.67 -19.11 -2.68
CA ARG A 121 14.13 -19.37 -2.60
C ARG A 121 14.88 -19.26 -3.94
N PHE A 122 14.25 -18.66 -4.96
CA PHE A 122 14.84 -18.46 -6.27
C PHE A 122 14.41 -17.10 -6.82
N VAL A 123 15.32 -16.45 -7.54
CA VAL A 123 15.06 -15.24 -8.31
C VAL A 123 15.04 -15.63 -9.79
N THR A 124 13.93 -15.42 -10.49
CA THR A 124 13.89 -15.65 -11.93
C THR A 124 14.49 -14.46 -12.69
N PRO A 125 15.06 -14.66 -13.89
CA PRO A 125 15.61 -13.56 -14.70
C PRO A 125 14.59 -12.44 -14.97
N GLU A 126 13.31 -12.79 -15.14
CA GLU A 126 12.21 -11.84 -15.36
C GLU A 126 12.00 -10.93 -14.14
N GLN A 127 12.17 -11.45 -12.92
CA GLN A 127 12.08 -10.64 -11.71
C GLN A 127 13.23 -9.64 -11.60
N LEU A 128 14.45 -10.04 -11.96
CA LEU A 128 15.62 -9.14 -11.99
C LEU A 128 15.42 -8.01 -12.99
N ILE A 129 14.91 -8.32 -14.18
CA ILE A 129 14.57 -7.31 -15.19
C ILE A 129 13.49 -6.38 -14.63
N GLY A 130 12.43 -6.94 -14.02
CA GLY A 130 11.36 -6.16 -13.40
C GLY A 130 11.86 -5.19 -12.33
N PHE A 131 12.78 -5.61 -11.46
CA PHE A 131 13.38 -4.73 -10.44
C PHE A 131 14.23 -3.64 -11.06
N THR A 132 15.04 -4.01 -12.06
CA THR A 132 15.91 -3.04 -12.76
C THR A 132 15.07 -1.96 -13.43
N LEU A 133 14.02 -2.36 -14.16
CA LEU A 133 13.11 -1.43 -14.82
C LEU A 133 12.35 -0.55 -13.82
N ALA A 134 11.89 -1.11 -12.70
CA ALA A 134 11.22 -0.35 -11.65
C ALA A 134 12.15 0.72 -11.05
N MET A 135 13.40 0.35 -10.73
CA MET A 135 14.40 1.31 -10.24
C MET A 135 14.72 2.39 -11.27
N SER A 136 14.89 2.02 -12.55
CA SER A 136 15.13 2.98 -13.63
C SER A 136 13.94 3.93 -13.81
N ALA A 137 12.71 3.42 -13.79
CA ALA A 137 11.50 4.24 -13.88
C ALA A 137 11.40 5.22 -12.70
N THR A 138 11.62 4.75 -11.48
CA THR A 138 11.66 5.61 -10.28
C THR A 138 12.74 6.69 -10.40
N TYR A 139 13.94 6.35 -10.87
CA TYR A 139 15.02 7.32 -11.06
C TYR A 139 14.67 8.38 -12.12
N LEU A 140 14.13 7.97 -13.27
CA LEU A 140 13.78 8.87 -14.37
C LEU A 140 12.62 9.79 -14.01
N LEU A 141 11.62 9.29 -13.26
CA LEU A 141 10.48 10.09 -12.82
C LEU A 141 10.81 11.07 -11.69
N ASN A 142 11.95 10.87 -11.01
CA ASN A 142 12.43 11.76 -9.95
C ASN A 142 13.40 12.85 -10.44
N LYS A 143 13.80 12.84 -11.72
CA LYS A 143 14.59 13.90 -12.35
C LYS A 143 13.70 14.99 -12.95
#